data_AF-A0A8T4NUJ2-F1
#
_entry.id   AF-A0A8T4NUJ2-F1
#
_cell.length_a   1.000
_cell.length_b   1.000
_cell.length_c   1.000
_cell.angle_alpha   90.00
_cell.angle_beta   90.00
_cell.angle_gamma   90.00
#
_symmetry.space_group_name_H-M   'P 1'
#
loop_
_entity.id
_entity.type
_entity.pdbx_description
1 polymer ?
#
loop_
_entity_poly.entity_id
_entity_poly.type
_entity_poly.pdbx_seq_one_letter_code
_entity_poly.pdbx_strand_id
1 'polypeptide(L)' 'MKIKRVSEVLKKRVYTDSGELFGEIEEANLHENRIDGWRIRVIGGMSSLISGARGVHIISLKLLLTFS' A
#
# COMPACT_ATOMS: atom_id res chain seq x y z
N MET A 1 -14.42 9.78 15.71
CA MET A 1 -13.20 9.05 15.26
C MET A 1 -13.55 7.57 15.11
N LYS A 2 -13.32 6.95 13.95
CA LYS A 2 -13.54 5.50 13.76
C LYS A 2 -12.21 4.78 13.93
N ILE A 3 -12.07 3.96 14.97
CA ILE A 3 -10.91 3.09 15.19
C ILE A 3 -11.17 1.76 14.48
N LYS A 4 -10.16 1.22 13.79
CA LYS A 4 -10.21 -0.11 13.17
C LYS A 4 -9.01 -0.91 13.62
N ARG A 5 -9.18 -2.23 13.81
CA ARG A 5 -8.04 -3.11 14.01
C ARG A 5 -7.27 -3.25 12.69
N VAL A 6 -5.95 -3.38 12.77
CA VAL A 6 -5.09 -3.60 11.58
C VAL A 6 -5.56 -4.85 10.81
N SER A 7 -5.97 -5.90 11.52
CA SER A 7 -6.50 -7.13 10.93
C SER A 7 -7.74 -6.91 10.04
N GLU A 8 -8.54 -5.88 10.30
CA GLU A 8 -9.70 -5.53 9.47
C GLU A 8 -9.28 -4.81 8.17
N VAL A 9 -8.07 -4.27 8.12
CA VAL A 9 -7.53 -3.52 6.98
C VAL A 9 -6.76 -4.42 6.02
N LEU A 10 -6.15 -5.50 6.51
CA LEU A 10 -5.51 -6.51 5.68
C LEU A 10 -6.49 -7.08 4.64
N LYS A 11 -5.97 -7.41 3.46
CA LYS A 11 -6.72 -7.92 2.29
C LYS A 11 -7.74 -6.95 1.69
N LYS A 12 -7.83 -5.71 2.18
CA LYS A 12 -8.62 -4.69 1.49
C LYS A 12 -7.99 -4.37 0.13
N ARG A 13 -8.86 -4.18 -0.87
CA ARG A 13 -8.47 -3.74 -2.21
C ARG A 13 -8.01 -2.28 -2.17
N VAL A 14 -6.92 -2.01 -2.85
CA VAL A 14 -6.36 -0.68 -3.08
C VAL A 14 -6.59 -0.32 -4.53
N TYR A 15 -7.06 0.92 -4.74
CA TYR A 15 -7.37 1.46 -6.05
C TYR A 15 -6.54 2.71 -6.31
N THR A 16 -6.24 2.98 -7.57
CA THR A 16 -5.70 4.26 -8.01
C THR A 16 -6.75 5.36 -7.87
N ASP A 17 -6.32 6.61 -8.02
CA ASP A 17 -7.21 7.77 -8.11
C ASP A 17 -8.13 7.74 -9.34
N SER A 18 -7.69 7.09 -10.43
CA SER A 18 -8.52 6.75 -11.60
C SER A 18 -9.57 5.66 -11.32
N GLY A 19 -9.54 5.01 -10.15
CA GLY A 19 -10.48 3.96 -9.76
C GLY A 19 -10.08 2.56 -10.23
N GLU A 20 -8.89 2.38 -10.79
CA GLU A 20 -8.39 1.09 -11.25
C GLU A 20 -7.88 0.24 -10.07
N LEU A 21 -8.13 -1.07 -10.11
CA LEU A 21 -7.61 -1.97 -9.08
C LEU A 21 -6.08 -2.02 -9.16
N PHE A 22 -5.43 -1.60 -8.09
CA PHE A 22 -3.97 -1.65 -7.97
C PHE A 22 -3.52 -2.94 -7.28
N GLY A 23 -4.22 -3.36 -6.22
CA GLY A 23 -3.83 -4.55 -5.47
C GLY A 23 -4.55 -4.72 -4.15
N GLU A 24 -3.90 -5.40 -3.21
CA GLU A 24 -4.42 -5.65 -1.87
C GLU A 24 -3.39 -5.35 -0.79
N ILE A 25 -3.86 -4.85 0.34
CA ILE A 25 -3.02 -4.66 1.53
C ILE A 25 -2.58 -6.02 2.05
N GLU A 26 -1.28 -6.29 2.05
CA GLU A 26 -0.70 -7.54 2.53
C GLU A 26 -0.21 -7.42 3.96
N GLU A 27 0.33 -6.25 4.34
CA GLU A 27 0.97 -6.04 5.64
C GLU A 27 0.93 -4.57 6.06
N ALA A 28 0.97 -4.33 7.37
CA ALA A 28 1.19 -3.02 7.96
C ALA A 28 2.63 -2.92 8.45
N ASN A 29 3.36 -1.92 7.99
CA ASN A 29 4.68 -1.60 8.53
C ASN A 29 4.47 -0.80 9.82
N LEU A 30 4.92 -1.37 10.94
CA LEU A 30 4.88 -0.74 12.25
C LEU A 30 6.26 -0.20 12.61
N HIS A 31 6.30 1.02 13.11
CA HIS A 31 7.47 1.58 13.79
C HIS A 31 7.00 2.04 15.17
N GLU A 32 7.58 1.46 16.21
CA GLU A 32 7.08 1.58 17.59
C GLU A 32 5.57 1.22 17.68
N ASN A 33 4.73 2.17 18.13
CA ASN A 33 3.29 1.99 18.27
C ASN A 33 2.50 2.75 17.18
N ARG A 34 3.13 2.97 16.01
CA ARG A 34 2.54 3.70 14.88
C ARG A 34 2.61 2.87 13.60
N ILE A 35 1.59 3.01 12.76
CA ILE A 35 1.61 2.53 11.37
C ILE A 35 2.36 3.56 10.51
N ASP A 36 3.49 3.15 9.94
CA ASP A 36 4.32 3.99 9.07
C ASP A 36 4.00 3.78 7.58
N GLY A 37 3.44 2.63 7.24
CA GLY A 37 3.02 2.34 5.87
C GLY A 37 2.31 1.02 5.69
N TRP A 38 1.95 0.74 4.45
CA TRP A 38 1.31 -0.48 4.03
C TRP A 38 2.13 -1.16 2.94
N ARG A 39 2.30 -2.46 3.05
CA ARG A 39 2.82 -3.28 1.96
C ARG A 39 1.64 -3.74 1.12
N ILE A 40 1.69 -3.44 -0.17
CA ILE A 40 0.65 -3.81 -1.12
C ILE A 40 1.17 -4.88 -2.05
N ARG A 41 0.40 -5.96 -2.14
CA ARG A 41 0.53 -6.96 -3.20
C ARG A 41 -0.18 -6.44 -4.42
N VAL A 42 0.54 -6.23 -5.51
CA VAL A 42 -0.08 -5.74 -6.75
C VAL A 42 -0.86 -6.87 -7.42
N ILE A 43 -2.07 -6.56 -7.85
CA ILE A 43 -2.97 -7.48 -8.56
C ILE A 43 -3.55 -6.71 -9.74
N GLY A 44 -3.21 -7.10 -10.98
CA GLY A 44 -3.73 -6.46 -12.19
C GLY A 44 -2.67 -6.26 -13.29
N GLY A 45 -3.06 -5.55 -14.36
CA GLY A 45 -2.22 -5.32 -15.55
C GLY A 45 -1.03 -4.36 -15.33
N MET A 46 -0.94 -3.72 -14.18
CA MET A 46 0.18 -2.84 -13.80
C MET A 46 1.42 -3.60 -13.29
N SER A 47 1.37 -4.93 -13.19
CA SER A 47 2.52 -5.75 -12.78
C SER A 47 3.74 -5.58 -13.69
N SER A 48 3.54 -5.22 -14.96
CA SER A 48 4.60 -4.95 -15.94
C SER A 48 5.32 -3.61 -15.74
N LEU A 49 4.67 -2.61 -15.13
CA LEU A 49 5.27 -1.31 -14.79
C LEU A 49 6.25 -1.42 -13.62
N ILE A 50 6.11 -2.46 -12.81
CA ILE A 50 6.95 -2.76 -11.65
C ILE A 50 7.94 -3.83 -12.06
N SER A 51 8.89 -3.44 -12.91
CA SER A 51 9.98 -4.27 -13.42
C SER A 51 10.72 -5.01 -12.28
N GLY A 52 10.26 -6.22 -11.94
CA GLY A 52 10.90 -7.11 -10.96
C GLY A 52 10.63 -6.82 -9.48
N ALA A 53 9.86 -5.78 -9.14
CA ALA A 53 9.55 -5.47 -7.74
C ALA A 53 8.39 -6.35 -7.23
N ARG A 54 8.65 -7.17 -6.19
CA ARG A 54 7.68 -8.12 -5.62
C ARG A 54 6.62 -7.48 -4.71
N GLY A 55 6.64 -6.16 -4.55
CA GLY A 55 5.69 -5.42 -3.72
C GLY A 55 6.02 -3.94 -3.68
N VAL A 56 5.04 -3.12 -3.30
CA VAL A 56 5.19 -1.68 -3.15
C VAL A 56 5.01 -1.30 -1.69
N HIS A 57 5.97 -0.56 -1.14
CA HIS A 57 5.86 0.08 0.16
C HIS A 57 5.24 1.46 -0.01
N ILE A 58 3.97 1.59 0.37
CA ILE A 58 3.33 2.90 0.46
C ILE A 58 3.55 3.43 1.88
N ILE A 59 4.49 4.35 1.99
CA ILE A 59 4.79 5.06 3.24
C ILE A 59 4.06 6.40 3.18
N SER A 60 3.28 6.71 4.20
CA SER A 60 2.42 7.91 4.24
C SER A 60 3.17 9.24 4.06
N LEU A 61 4.50 9.24 4.13
CA LEU A 61 5.36 10.42 4.01
C LEU A 61 6.41 10.37 2.87
N LYS A 62 6.64 9.21 2.21
CA LYS A 62 7.81 9.06 1.32
C LYS A 62 7.54 9.28 -0.17
N LEU A 63 6.27 9.43 -0.57
CA LEU A 63 5.91 9.75 -1.95
C LEU A 63 6.31 11.18 -2.35
N LEU A 64 6.37 12.12 -1.41
CA LEU A 64 6.75 13.51 -1.69
C LEU A 64 8.24 13.72 -1.98
N LEU A 65 9.12 12.80 -1.55
CA LEU A 65 10.57 12.99 -1.60
C LEU A 65 11.25 12.22 -2.75
N THR A 66 10.49 11.50 -3.58
CA THR A 66 11.07 10.76 -4.73
C THR A 66 10.81 11.47 -6.07
N PHE A 67 10.19 12.67 -6.04
CA PHE A 67 9.94 13.51 -7.23
C PHE A 67 10.39 14.97 -7.06
N SER A 68 11.29 15.26 -6.11
CA SER A 68 11.93 16.58 -5.94
C SER A 68 13.40 16.52 -6.31
#